data_AF-A0A9W6D1D6-F1
#
_entry.id   AF-A0A9W6D1D6-F1
#
_cell.length_a   1.000
_cell.length_b   1.000
_cell.length_c   1.000
_cell.angle_alpha   90.00
_cell.angle_beta   90.00
_cell.angle_gamma   90.00
#
_symmetry.space_group_name_H-M   'P 1'
#
loop_
_entity.id
_entity.type
_entity.pdbx_description
1 polymer ?
#
loop_
_entity_poly.entity_id
_entity_poly.type
_entity_poly.pdbx_seq_one_letter_code
_entity_poly.pdbx_strand_id
1 'polypeptide(L)'
;MKISKQVLRKHKEKGEVIHTMEISVNGEKKNYPGPMTVAELLCELGVNPRAVAVERNLNIVARDDFDKEIVGEGDSIEVIRMVGGG
;
A
#
# COMPACT_ATOMS: atom_id res chain seq x y z
N MET A 1 25.58 10.33 -0.10
CA MET A 1 25.37 9.48 1.09
C MET A 1 24.08 9.94 1.78
N LYS A 2 23.02 9.11 1.70
CA LYS A 2 21.71 9.14 2.40
C LYS A 2 21.07 10.52 2.67
N ILE A 3 20.28 11.02 1.70
CA ILE A 3 19.21 11.99 1.97
C ILE A 3 17.89 11.21 1.86
N SER A 4 17.30 10.76 2.98
CA SER A 4 15.94 10.20 3.01
C SER A 4 15.44 10.08 4.46
N LYS A 5 15.15 11.21 5.12
CA LYS A 5 14.38 11.23 6.38
C LYS A 5 13.29 12.30 6.39
N GLN A 6 12.87 12.78 5.22
CA GLN A 6 11.98 13.93 5.12
C GLN A 6 10.78 13.65 4.22
N VAL A 7 9.98 12.63 4.56
CA VAL A 7 8.58 12.52 4.12
C VAL A 7 7.63 12.19 5.29
N LEU A 8 8.13 12.01 6.52
CA LEU A 8 7.27 11.81 7.69
C LEU A 8 6.86 13.14 8.32
N ARG A 9 5.96 13.87 7.65
CA ARG A 9 5.19 14.95 8.30
C ARG A 9 3.93 15.27 7.50
N LYS A 10 2.79 14.75 7.95
CA LYS A 10 1.66 15.52 8.51
C LYS A 10 0.41 14.64 8.65
N HIS A 11 0.29 13.94 9.78
CA HIS A 11 -1.02 13.66 10.37
C HIS A 11 -0.89 13.88 11.86
N LYS A 12 -1.28 15.07 12.30
CA LYS A 12 -1.33 15.43 13.72
C LYS A 12 -2.65 16.14 13.93
N GLU A 13 -3.68 15.38 14.30
CA GLU A 13 -4.89 15.86 14.96
C GLU A 13 -5.69 14.65 15.48
N LYS A 14 -5.93 14.62 16.80
CA LYS A 14 -6.54 13.55 17.64
C LYS A 14 -5.57 12.41 18.01
N GLY A 15 -5.60 12.04 19.29
CA GLY A 15 -4.67 11.10 19.94
C GLY A 15 -4.89 9.64 19.51
N GLU A 16 -4.79 9.39 18.22
CA GLU A 16 -4.86 8.05 17.64
C GLU A 16 -3.42 7.55 17.50
N VAL A 17 -3.11 6.46 18.19
CA VAL A 17 -1.83 5.78 18.04
C VAL A 17 -1.83 5.17 16.65
N ILE A 18 -1.01 5.73 15.75
CA ILE A 18 -0.81 5.16 14.42
C ILE A 18 -0.14 3.80 14.64
N HIS A 19 -0.89 2.71 14.47
CA HIS A 19 -0.29 1.39 14.50
C HIS A 19 0.53 1.22 13.21
N THR A 20 1.76 0.77 13.34
CA THR A 20 2.59 0.41 12.19
C THR A 20 2.43 -1.08 11.96
N MET A 21 2.23 -1.46 10.70
CA MET A 21 2.20 -2.84 10.27
C MET A 21 3.42 -3.17 9.40
N GLU A 22 4.03 -4.34 9.58
CA GLU A 22 5.01 -4.91 8.64
C GLU A 22 4.27 -5.71 7.56
N ILE A 23 4.41 -5.30 6.30
CA ILE A 23 3.88 -6.02 5.14
C ILE A 23 4.97 -6.22 4.09
N SER A 24 4.76 -7.16 3.18
CA SER A 24 5.59 -7.31 1.98
C SER A 24 4.94 -6.57 0.82
N VAL A 25 5.66 -5.67 0.15
CA VAL A 25 5.19 -4.99 -1.06
C VAL A 25 6.16 -5.26 -2.19
N ASN A 26 5.72 -5.93 -3.26
CA ASN A 26 6.55 -6.37 -4.39
C ASN A 26 7.80 -7.16 -3.91
N GLY A 27 7.59 -8.10 -2.99
CA GLY A 27 8.66 -8.88 -2.34
C GLY A 27 9.54 -8.12 -1.33
N GLU A 28 9.35 -6.82 -1.11
CA GLU A 28 10.12 -6.04 -0.13
C GLU A 28 9.33 -5.81 1.17
N LYS A 29 9.87 -6.30 2.30
CA LYS A 29 9.29 -6.05 3.63
C LYS A 29 9.47 -4.61 4.07
N LYS A 30 8.38 -3.93 4.42
CA LYS A 30 8.35 -2.53 4.86
C LYS A 30 7.26 -2.28 5.90
N ASN A 31 7.47 -1.25 6.70
CA ASN A 31 6.48 -0.79 7.68
C ASN A 31 5.62 0.32 7.09
N TYR A 32 4.30 0.19 7.23
CA TYR A 32 3.31 1.18 6.83
C TYR A 32 2.39 1.52 8.01
N PRO A 33 1.76 2.71 8.03
CA PRO A 33 0.60 2.95 8.87
C PRO A 33 -0.46 1.89 8.57
N GLY A 34 -1.16 1.38 9.59
CA GLY A 34 -2.18 0.36 9.36
C GLY A 34 -3.18 0.25 10.52
N PRO A 35 -4.32 -0.40 10.28
CA PRO A 35 -4.77 -0.94 8.99
C PRO A 35 -5.13 0.17 7.99
N MET A 36 -5.01 -0.11 6.68
CA MET A 36 -5.43 0.80 5.60
C MET A 36 -5.99 0.02 4.41
N THR A 37 -6.75 0.68 3.55
CA THR A 37 -7.27 0.10 2.31
C THR A 37 -6.16 -0.08 1.25
N VAL A 38 -6.41 -0.94 0.26
CA VAL A 38 -5.53 -1.05 -0.93
C VAL A 38 -5.39 0.29 -1.64
N ALA A 39 -6.46 1.08 -1.74
CA ALA A 39 -6.43 2.40 -2.36
C ALA A 39 -5.51 3.38 -1.61
N GLU A 40 -5.59 3.41 -0.27
CA GLU A 40 -4.70 4.23 0.57
C GLU A 40 -3.23 3.79 0.42
N LEU A 41 -2.96 2.48 0.39
CA LEU A 41 -1.61 1.97 0.16
C LEU A 41 -1.07 2.39 -1.22
N LEU A 42 -1.88 2.29 -2.29
CA LEU A 42 -1.48 2.75 -3.62
C LEU A 42 -1.20 4.26 -3.64
N CYS A 43 -1.95 5.05 -2.87
CA CYS A 43 -1.72 6.48 -2.70
C CYS A 43 -0.38 6.75 -2.01
N GLU A 44 -0.06 6.06 -0.91
CA GLU A 44 1.24 6.14 -0.21
C GLU A 44 2.41 5.73 -1.12
N LEU A 45 2.19 4.77 -2.01
CA LEU A 45 3.18 4.34 -3.00
C LEU A 45 3.32 5.29 -4.20
N GLY A 46 2.44 6.30 -4.33
CA GLY A 46 2.39 7.20 -5.49
C GLY A 46 2.00 6.50 -6.81
N VAL A 47 1.22 5.42 -6.72
CA VAL A 47 0.80 4.60 -7.86
C VAL A 47 -0.62 4.96 -8.27
N ASN A 48 -0.85 5.17 -9.57
CA ASN A 48 -2.20 5.37 -10.10
C ASN A 48 -2.97 4.03 -10.09
N PRO A 49 -4.08 3.91 -9.33
CA PRO A 49 -4.86 2.67 -9.24
C PRO A 49 -5.45 2.19 -10.57
N ARG A 50 -5.63 3.09 -11.54
CA ARG A 50 -6.13 2.75 -12.88
C ARG A 50 -5.06 2.10 -13.77
N ALA A 51 -3.78 2.25 -13.44
CA ALA A 51 -2.65 1.76 -14.23
C ALA A 51 -2.11 0.40 -13.77
N VAL A 52 -2.69 -0.17 -12.70
CA VAL A 52 -2.19 -1.40 -12.08
C VAL A 52 -3.32 -2.38 -11.79
N ALA A 53 -2.91 -3.64 -11.61
CA ALA A 53 -3.64 -4.66 -10.87
C ALA A 53 -2.97 -4.84 -9.49
N VAL A 54 -3.75 -5.27 -8.50
CA VAL A 54 -3.24 -5.57 -7.16
C VAL A 54 -3.60 -7.00 -6.79
N GLU A 55 -2.62 -7.73 -6.28
CA GLU A 55 -2.79 -9.02 -5.64
C GLU A 55 -2.51 -8.88 -4.14
N ARG A 56 -3.38 -9.45 -3.31
CA ARG A 56 -3.20 -9.58 -1.86
C ARG A 56 -3.17 -11.05 -1.51
N ASN A 57 -2.06 -11.53 -0.96
CA ASN A 57 -1.87 -12.92 -0.53
C ASN A 57 -2.30 -13.95 -1.59
N LEU A 58 -1.81 -13.80 -2.83
CA LEU A 58 -2.16 -14.66 -3.98
C LEU A 58 -3.60 -14.53 -4.49
N ASN A 59 -4.36 -13.53 -4.03
CA ASN A 59 -5.72 -13.24 -4.50
C ASN A 59 -5.75 -11.88 -5.20
N ILE A 60 -6.20 -11.85 -6.46
CA ILE A 60 -6.42 -10.60 -7.18
C ILE A 60 -7.56 -9.82 -6.52
N VAL A 61 -7.27 -8.58 -6.12
CA VAL A 61 -8.27 -7.66 -5.59
C VAL A 61 -8.96 -6.98 -6.77
N ALA A 62 -10.29 -7.07 -6.83
CA ALA A 62 -11.06 -6.35 -7.83
C ALA A 62 -10.88 -4.83 -7.63
N ARG A 63 -10.74 -4.08 -8.72
CA ARG A 63 -10.50 -2.62 -8.64
C ARG A 63 -11.60 -1.88 -7.87
N ASP A 64 -12.85 -2.32 -8.00
CA ASP A 64 -14.02 -1.74 -7.31
C ASP A 64 -14.02 -2.01 -5.79
N ASP A 65 -13.11 -2.88 -5.32
CA ASP A 65 -12.91 -3.20 -3.91
C ASP A 65 -11.64 -2.59 -3.33
N PHE A 66 -10.85 -1.82 -4.10
CA PHE A 66 -9.63 -1.19 -3.58
C PHE A 66 -9.89 -0.27 -2.37
N ASP A 67 -11.04 0.41 -2.33
CA ASP A 67 -11.45 1.27 -1.21
C ASP A 67 -12.07 0.50 -0.02
N LYS A 68 -12.20 -0.83 -0.12
CA LYS A 68 -12.83 -1.69 0.90
C LYS A 68 -11.88 -2.75 1.44
N GLU A 69 -11.00 -3.26 0.58
CA GLU A 69 -10.06 -4.33 0.92
C GLU A 69 -8.98 -3.78 1.84
N ILE A 70 -8.96 -4.28 3.08
CA ILE A 70 -8.03 -3.83 4.12
C ILE A 70 -6.72 -4.63 4.02
N VAL A 71 -5.61 -3.90 3.93
CA VAL A 71 -4.26 -4.41 4.13
C VAL A 71 -3.93 -4.35 5.62
N GLY A 72 -3.48 -5.47 6.17
CA GLY A 72 -3.14 -5.64 7.58
C GLY A 72 -1.74 -6.24 7.78
N GLU A 73 -1.34 -6.34 9.05
CA GLU A 73 -0.07 -6.96 9.49
C GLU A 73 0.19 -8.30 8.80
N GLY A 74 1.38 -8.44 8.23
CA GLY A 74 1.85 -9.67 7.61
C GLY A 74 1.36 -9.92 6.18
N ASP A 75 0.50 -9.06 5.63
CA ASP A 75 0.03 -9.22 4.25
C ASP A 75 1.16 -9.10 3.22
N SER A 76 1.00 -9.81 2.11
CA SER A 76 1.82 -9.68 0.90
C SER A 76 1.01 -9.01 -0.19
N ILE A 77 1.51 -7.89 -0.71
CA ILE A 77 0.89 -7.07 -1.73
C ILE A 77 1.80 -7.04 -2.97
N GLU A 78 1.27 -7.44 -4.11
CA GLU A 78 1.93 -7.29 -5.41
C GLU A 78 1.19 -6.25 -6.26
N VAL A 79 1.91 -5.23 -6.72
CA VAL A 79 1.41 -4.14 -7.55
C VAL A 79 1.92 -4.33 -8.98
N ILE A 80 1.07 -4.90 -9.83
CA ILE A 80 1.45 -5.35 -11.17
C ILE A 80 1.07 -4.25 -12.18
N ARG A 81 2.06 -3.73 -12.91
CA ARG A 81 1.81 -2.86 -14.06
C ARG A 81 1.43 -3.71 -15.26
N MET A 82 0.28 -3.40 -15.84
CA MET A 82 -0.14 -4.00 -17.10
C MET A 82 0.69 -3.37 -18.22
N VAL A 83 1.57 -4.14 -18.85
CA VAL A 83 2.16 -3.78 -20.14
C VAL A 83 1.21 -4.28 -21.23
N GLY A 84 0.77 -3.38 -22.12
CA GLY A 84 -0.11 -3.76 -23.23
C GLY A 84 0.58 -4.82 -24.08
N GLY A 85 0.00 -6.02 -24.14
CA GLY A 85 0.39 -7.05 -25.10
C GLY A 85 -0.11 -6.65 -26.49
N GLY A 86 0.79 -6.66 -27.46
CA GLY A 86 0.44 -6.60 -28.89
C GLY A 86 -0.14 -7.90 -29.39
#